data_AF-A0A1F3IRW2-F1
#
_entry.id   AF-A0A1F3IRW2-F1
#
_cell.length_a   1.000
_cell.length_b   1.000
_cell.length_c   1.000
_cell.angle_alpha   90.00
_cell.angle_beta   90.00
_cell.angle_gamma   90.00
#
_symmetry.space_group_name_H-M   'P 1'
#
loop_
_entity.id
_entity.type
_entity.pdbx_description
1 polymer ?
#
loop_
_entity_poly.entity_id
_entity_poly.type
_entity_poly.pdbx_seq_one_letter_code
_entity_poly.pdbx_strand_id
1 'polypeptide(L)'
;MLVFVFVIFIIQPNAYSQENTAAPTLTKEELALKKLEDNVQKAQIKVDKIQAKLASADSLITAADEMENEANTNLDELEKEQAAYNKEQTAKMKNLDKSKKKADDDEVKAIDKEMKALDKEYLAGMKEFDKKIAAENKKLLTAETTRKKGIEKEKQNKPLLKDAQEALEIAKEKLEAYENKEE
;
A
#
# COMPACT_ATOMS: atom_id res chain seq x y z
N MET A 1 -50.43 -53.01 -43.52
CA MET A 1 -49.59 -53.99 -42.81
C MET A 1 -49.18 -53.33 -41.49
N LEU A 2 -49.77 -53.69 -40.33
CA LEU A 2 -49.40 -54.86 -39.50
C LEU A 2 -47.87 -54.89 -39.31
N VAL A 3 -47.30 -54.72 -38.11
CA VAL A 3 -47.59 -55.49 -36.90
C VAL A 3 -47.26 -54.65 -35.63
N PHE A 4 -48.16 -54.75 -34.66
CA PHE A 4 -48.01 -54.39 -33.25
C PHE A 4 -47.01 -55.33 -32.55
N VAL A 5 -46.05 -54.79 -31.80
CA VAL A 5 -45.39 -55.53 -30.71
C VAL A 5 -45.45 -54.68 -29.44
N PHE A 6 -46.35 -55.09 -28.55
CA PHE A 6 -46.48 -54.62 -27.18
C PHE A 6 -45.33 -55.24 -26.37
N VAL A 7 -44.42 -54.43 -25.83
CA VAL A 7 -43.48 -54.88 -24.80
C VAL A 7 -43.96 -54.30 -23.47
N ILE A 8 -44.44 -55.20 -22.63
CA ILE A 8 -44.77 -54.98 -21.22
C ILE A 8 -43.45 -54.82 -20.47
N PHE A 9 -43.16 -53.62 -19.96
CA PHE A 9 -42.15 -53.45 -18.91
C PHE A 9 -42.86 -53.21 -17.58
N ILE A 10 -42.53 -54.10 -16.65
CA ILE A 10 -43.04 -54.21 -15.29
C ILE A 10 -42.58 -52.96 -14.51
N ILE A 11 -43.54 -52.19 -14.00
CA ILE A 11 -43.30 -51.13 -13.02
C ILE A 11 -42.88 -51.82 -11.72
N GLN A 12 -41.59 -51.80 -11.39
CA GLN A 12 -41.14 -52.09 -10.04
C GLN A 12 -41.49 -50.88 -9.16
N PRO A 13 -42.21 -51.04 -8.04
CA PRO A 13 -42.26 -50.01 -7.04
C PRO A 13 -40.87 -49.98 -6.41
N ASN A 14 -39.99 -49.09 -6.87
CA ASN A 14 -38.86 -48.68 -6.06
C ASN A 14 -39.45 -47.99 -4.83
N ALA A 15 -39.59 -48.79 -3.78
CA ALA A 15 -39.71 -48.31 -2.42
C ALA A 15 -38.61 -47.26 -2.24
N TYR A 16 -39.03 -46.00 -2.19
CA TYR A 16 -38.26 -44.95 -1.55
C TYR A 16 -38.07 -45.40 -0.09
N SER A 17 -37.01 -46.16 0.17
CA SER A 17 -36.35 -46.07 1.46
C SER A 17 -35.90 -44.63 1.58
N GLN A 18 -36.68 -43.83 2.31
CA GLN A 18 -36.09 -42.74 3.07
C GLN A 18 -35.08 -43.41 4.02
N GLU A 19 -33.85 -43.60 3.55
CA GLU A 19 -32.73 -43.59 4.48
C GLU A 19 -32.83 -42.26 5.18
N ASN A 20 -33.25 -42.33 6.45
CA ASN A 20 -33.03 -41.29 7.43
C ASN A 20 -31.54 -40.97 7.42
N THR A 21 -31.09 -40.08 6.54
CA THR A 21 -29.89 -39.28 6.76
C THR A 21 -30.23 -38.26 7.84
N ALA A 22 -30.64 -38.74 9.01
CA ALA A 22 -30.56 -37.95 10.22
C ALA A 22 -29.06 -37.82 10.47
N ALA A 23 -28.51 -36.63 10.19
CA ALA A 23 -27.19 -36.28 10.68
C ALA A 23 -27.13 -36.66 12.17
N PRO A 24 -26.06 -37.30 12.65
CA PRO A 24 -25.96 -37.69 14.05
C PRO A 24 -26.29 -36.47 14.91
N THR A 25 -27.38 -36.55 15.66
CA THR A 25 -27.80 -35.50 16.59
C THR A 25 -26.78 -35.49 17.72
N LEU A 26 -25.92 -34.47 17.71
CA LEU A 26 -24.90 -34.24 18.73
C LEU A 26 -25.52 -34.32 20.13
N THR A 27 -24.80 -34.93 21.07
CA THR A 27 -25.16 -34.91 22.49
C THR A 27 -25.13 -33.47 23.03
N LYS A 28 -25.71 -33.25 24.22
CA LYS A 28 -25.66 -31.92 24.85
C LYS A 28 -24.22 -31.47 25.13
N GLU A 29 -23.34 -32.41 25.48
CA GLU A 29 -21.92 -32.17 25.73
C GLU A 29 -21.21 -31.82 24.43
N GLU A 30 -21.41 -32.60 23.37
CA GLU A 30 -20.85 -32.32 22.04
C GLU A 30 -21.32 -30.96 21.47
N LEU A 31 -22.58 -30.58 21.72
CA LEU A 31 -23.11 -29.25 21.35
C LEU A 31 -22.47 -28.12 22.17
N ALA A 32 -22.21 -28.35 23.47
CA ALA A 32 -21.59 -27.37 24.34
C ALA A 32 -20.12 -27.15 23.96
N LEU A 33 -19.37 -28.24 23.75
CA LEU A 33 -17.99 -28.21 23.28
C LEU A 33 -17.86 -27.47 21.96
N LYS A 34 -18.65 -27.87 20.95
CA LYS A 34 -18.66 -27.22 19.64
C LYS A 34 -18.94 -25.71 19.72
N LYS A 35 -19.85 -25.30 20.62
CA LYS A 35 -20.15 -23.88 20.83
C LYS A 35 -18.96 -23.12 21.42
N LEU A 36 -18.18 -23.73 22.31
CA LEU A 36 -16.98 -23.13 22.88
C LEU A 36 -15.86 -23.04 21.84
N GLU A 37 -15.64 -24.09 21.05
CA GLU A 37 -14.72 -24.08 19.89
C GLU A 37 -15.08 -22.98 18.89
N ASP A 38 -16.37 -22.87 18.51
CA ASP A 38 -16.88 -21.82 17.63
C ASP A 38 -16.61 -20.41 18.20
N ASN A 39 -16.69 -20.23 19.52
CA ASN A 39 -16.42 -18.95 20.17
C ASN A 39 -14.93 -18.60 20.12
N VAL A 40 -14.05 -19.57 20.37
CA VAL A 40 -12.60 -19.41 20.22
C VAL A 40 -12.27 -19.04 18.77
N GLN A 41 -12.82 -19.76 17.80
CA GLN A 41 -12.60 -19.50 16.37
C GLN A 41 -13.06 -18.09 15.98
N LYS A 42 -14.25 -17.66 16.42
CA LYS A 42 -14.75 -16.30 16.16
C LYS A 42 -13.87 -15.22 16.78
N ALA A 43 -13.37 -15.44 18.01
CA ALA A 43 -12.47 -14.51 18.67
C ALA A 43 -11.13 -14.43 17.92
N GLN A 44 -10.58 -15.57 17.47
CA GLN A 44 -9.36 -15.61 16.67
C GLN A 44 -9.53 -14.86 15.35
N ILE A 45 -10.62 -15.08 14.62
CA ILE A 45 -10.93 -14.35 13.38
C ILE A 45 -10.96 -12.83 13.61
N LYS A 46 -11.45 -12.38 14.78
CA LYS A 46 -11.46 -10.95 15.12
C LYS A 46 -10.03 -10.42 15.34
N VAL A 47 -9.18 -11.17 16.04
CA VAL A 47 -7.75 -10.83 16.22
C VAL A 47 -7.07 -10.72 14.86
N ASP A 48 -7.19 -11.74 14.01
CA ASP A 48 -6.54 -11.79 12.70
C ASP A 48 -6.96 -10.62 11.81
N LYS A 49 -8.26 -10.29 11.82
CA LYS A 49 -8.80 -9.16 11.05
C LYS A 49 -8.21 -7.82 11.50
N ILE A 50 -7.98 -7.64 12.80
CA ILE A 50 -7.41 -6.39 13.33
C ILE A 50 -5.89 -6.35 13.06
N GLN A 51 -5.20 -7.47 13.21
CA GLN A 51 -3.79 -7.59 12.85
C GLN A 51 -3.56 -7.26 11.36
N ALA A 52 -4.41 -7.75 10.47
CA ALA A 52 -4.35 -7.41 9.04
C ALA A 52 -4.51 -5.90 8.78
N LYS A 53 -5.37 -5.21 9.55
CA LYS A 53 -5.51 -3.76 9.46
C LYS A 53 -4.28 -3.00 9.97
N LEU A 54 -3.64 -3.50 11.03
CA LEU A 54 -2.39 -2.94 11.55
C LEU A 54 -1.24 -3.17 10.57
N ALA A 55 -1.10 -4.35 9.98
CA ALA A 55 -0.12 -4.60 8.91
C ALA A 55 -0.33 -3.66 7.70
N SER A 56 -1.58 -3.35 7.35
CA SER A 56 -1.87 -2.34 6.34
C SER A 56 -1.49 -0.91 6.77
N ALA A 57 -1.58 -0.59 8.07
CA ALA A 57 -1.13 0.69 8.60
C ALA A 57 0.40 0.81 8.54
N ASP A 58 1.11 -0.23 8.96
CA ASP A 58 2.58 -0.32 8.91
C ASP A 58 3.08 -0.17 7.47
N SER A 59 2.45 -0.86 6.52
CA SER A 59 2.78 -0.74 5.10
C SER A 59 2.65 0.69 4.57
N LEU A 60 1.65 1.46 5.02
CA LEU A 60 1.51 2.87 4.65
C LEU A 60 2.61 3.74 5.26
N ILE A 61 3.02 3.45 6.49
CA ILE A 61 4.10 4.18 7.16
C ILE A 61 5.42 3.91 6.46
N THR A 62 5.75 2.63 6.18
CA THR A 62 6.95 2.24 5.44
C THR A 62 6.99 2.87 4.04
N ALA A 63 5.88 2.82 3.30
CA ALA A 63 5.83 3.46 1.99
C ALA A 63 6.04 4.98 2.06
N ALA A 64 5.55 5.63 3.12
CA ALA A 64 5.80 7.06 3.33
C ALA A 64 7.27 7.35 3.67
N ASP A 65 7.90 6.54 4.53
CA ASP A 65 9.33 6.65 4.86
C ASP A 65 10.21 6.51 3.61
N GLU A 66 9.91 5.53 2.75
CA GLU A 66 10.63 5.30 1.48
C GLU A 66 10.49 6.52 0.54
N MET A 67 9.26 7.02 0.36
CA MET A 67 9.01 8.20 -0.48
C MET A 67 9.72 9.45 0.04
N GLU A 68 9.74 9.65 1.36
CA GLU A 68 10.39 10.80 1.99
C GLU A 68 11.90 10.74 1.81
N ASN A 69 12.51 9.57 2.03
CA ASN A 69 13.94 9.37 1.84
C ASN A 69 14.37 9.56 0.38
N GLU A 70 13.60 9.01 -0.57
CA GLU A 70 13.86 9.20 -2.00
C GLU A 70 13.79 10.69 -2.39
N ALA A 71 12.71 11.37 -1.99
CA ALA A 71 12.52 12.78 -2.34
C ALA A 71 13.60 13.70 -1.73
N ASN A 72 13.98 13.47 -0.48
CA ASN A 72 15.07 14.23 0.16
C ASN A 72 16.41 13.98 -0.52
N THR A 73 16.73 12.73 -0.87
CA THR A 73 17.96 12.39 -1.61
C THR A 73 18.00 13.12 -2.96
N ASN A 74 16.89 13.09 -3.70
CA ASN A 74 16.80 13.76 -5.00
C ASN A 74 16.89 15.29 -4.86
N LEU A 75 16.31 15.88 -3.81
CA LEU A 75 16.43 17.33 -3.56
C LEU A 75 17.87 17.75 -3.28
N ASP A 76 18.61 16.98 -2.49
CA ASP A 76 20.03 17.24 -2.21
C ASP A 76 20.88 17.12 -3.49
N GLU A 77 20.57 16.17 -4.37
CA GLU A 77 21.23 16.03 -5.66
C GLU A 77 20.90 17.21 -6.58
N LEU A 78 19.62 17.60 -6.67
CA LEU A 78 19.18 18.74 -7.46
C LEU A 78 19.81 20.06 -7.00
N GLU A 79 19.99 20.26 -5.70
CA GLU A 79 20.68 21.44 -5.16
C GLU A 79 22.15 21.50 -5.64
N LYS A 80 22.86 20.36 -5.59
CA LYS A 80 24.24 20.27 -6.07
C LYS A 80 24.33 20.49 -7.58
N GLU A 81 23.44 19.88 -8.35
CA GLU A 81 23.36 20.08 -9.80
C GLU A 81 23.08 21.53 -10.16
N GLN A 82 22.12 22.16 -9.47
CA GLN A 82 21.77 23.57 -9.68
C GLN A 82 22.94 24.49 -9.34
N ALA A 83 23.65 24.24 -8.24
CA ALA A 83 24.86 24.99 -7.87
C ALA A 83 25.97 24.83 -8.92
N ALA A 84 26.18 23.62 -9.43
CA ALA A 84 27.16 23.35 -10.49
C ALA A 84 26.78 24.08 -11.80
N TYR A 85 25.51 24.02 -12.19
CA TYR A 85 24.97 24.74 -13.34
C TYR A 85 25.17 26.25 -13.22
N ASN A 86 24.82 26.84 -12.08
CA ASN A 86 25.02 28.26 -11.81
C ASN A 86 26.48 28.67 -11.96
N LYS A 87 27.40 27.85 -11.43
CA LYS A 87 28.84 28.09 -11.51
C LYS A 87 29.34 28.04 -12.95
N GLU A 88 28.90 27.06 -13.73
CA GLU A 88 29.26 26.90 -15.14
C GLU A 88 28.78 28.11 -15.97
N GLN A 89 27.51 28.46 -15.82
CA GLN A 89 26.89 29.56 -16.58
C GLN A 89 27.54 30.91 -16.21
N THR A 90 27.83 31.14 -14.93
CA THR A 90 28.60 32.32 -14.47
C THR A 90 30.01 32.36 -15.09
N ALA A 91 30.69 31.21 -15.18
CA ALA A 91 32.02 31.14 -15.77
C ALA A 91 31.99 31.42 -17.28
N LYS A 92 31.02 30.87 -18.00
CA LYS A 92 30.76 31.15 -19.42
C LYS A 92 30.52 32.64 -19.65
N MET A 93 29.62 33.25 -18.88
CA MET A 93 29.31 34.69 -18.98
C MET A 93 30.55 35.56 -18.72
N LYS A 94 31.31 35.26 -17.66
CA LYS A 94 32.55 35.97 -17.35
C LYS A 94 33.60 35.87 -18.45
N ASN A 95 33.66 34.74 -19.16
CA ASN A 95 34.57 34.57 -20.28
C ASN A 95 34.11 35.40 -21.50
N LEU A 96 32.81 35.41 -21.80
CA LEU A 96 32.26 36.28 -22.85
C LEU A 96 32.51 37.77 -22.56
N ASP A 97 32.32 38.21 -21.32
CA ASP A 97 32.64 39.57 -20.88
C ASP A 97 34.13 39.93 -21.10
N LYS A 98 35.04 38.98 -20.85
CA LYS A 98 36.47 39.19 -21.10
C LYS A 98 36.80 39.26 -22.58
N SER A 99 36.17 38.40 -23.40
CA SER A 99 36.34 38.41 -24.85
C SER A 99 35.81 39.71 -25.45
N LYS A 100 34.65 40.19 -24.99
CA LYS A 100 34.02 41.44 -25.44
C LYS A 100 34.93 42.65 -25.26
N LYS A 101 35.71 42.71 -24.18
CA LYS A 101 36.65 43.82 -23.89
C LYS A 101 37.82 43.92 -24.88
N LYS A 102 38.09 42.87 -25.64
CA LYS A 102 39.21 42.77 -26.60
C LYS A 102 38.74 42.71 -28.05
N ALA A 103 37.44 42.72 -28.25
CA ALA A 103 36.77 42.48 -29.53
C ALA A 103 36.62 43.78 -30.33
N ASP A 104 36.61 43.66 -31.66
CA ASP A 104 36.21 44.75 -32.56
C ASP A 104 34.68 44.93 -32.63
N ASP A 105 34.20 45.94 -33.36
CA ASP A 105 32.78 46.30 -33.40
C ASP A 105 31.87 45.18 -33.94
N ASP A 106 32.38 44.32 -34.82
CA ASP A 106 31.59 43.22 -35.39
C ASP A 106 31.64 41.98 -34.49
N GLU A 107 32.78 41.70 -33.87
CA GLU A 107 32.94 40.69 -32.82
C GLU A 107 32.09 41.02 -31.58
N VAL A 108 31.99 42.29 -31.18
CA VAL A 108 31.14 42.75 -30.07
C VAL A 108 29.68 42.39 -30.31
N LYS A 109 29.16 42.60 -31.53
CA LYS A 109 27.77 42.25 -31.87
C LYS A 109 27.53 40.74 -31.82
N ALA A 110 28.53 39.94 -32.19
CA ALA A 110 28.45 38.49 -32.12
C ALA A 110 28.43 38.02 -30.65
N ILE A 111 29.33 38.54 -29.82
CA ILE A 111 29.40 38.22 -28.39
C ILE A 111 28.12 38.64 -27.67
N ASP A 112 27.53 39.80 -28.00
CA ASP A 112 26.25 40.23 -27.41
C ASP A 112 25.08 39.29 -27.75
N LYS A 113 25.10 38.68 -28.94
CA LYS A 113 24.10 37.65 -29.29
C LYS A 113 24.33 36.38 -28.49
N GLU A 114 25.59 35.98 -28.30
CA GLU A 114 25.96 34.80 -27.53
C GLU A 114 25.62 34.96 -26.05
N MET A 115 25.90 36.11 -25.44
CA MET A 115 25.51 36.43 -24.06
C MET A 115 23.98 36.35 -23.88
N LYS A 116 23.20 36.92 -24.82
CA LYS A 116 21.73 36.80 -24.79
C LYS A 116 21.23 35.37 -24.98
N ALA A 117 21.92 34.55 -25.77
CA ALA A 117 21.59 33.14 -25.93
C ALA A 117 21.87 32.38 -24.63
N LEU A 118 23.01 32.66 -23.99
CA LEU A 118 23.40 32.09 -22.71
C LEU A 118 22.41 32.46 -21.59
N ASP A 119 21.94 33.72 -21.54
CA ASP A 119 20.91 34.13 -20.58
C ASP A 119 19.60 33.36 -20.77
N LYS A 120 19.19 33.11 -22.02
CA LYS A 120 17.99 32.33 -22.33
C LYS A 120 18.16 30.86 -21.94
N GLU A 121 19.33 30.28 -22.21
CA GLU A 121 19.68 28.93 -21.78
C GLU A 121 19.65 28.82 -20.25
N TYR A 122 20.28 29.77 -19.56
CA TYR A 122 20.28 29.88 -18.10
C TYR A 122 18.85 29.86 -17.54
N LEU A 123 17.99 30.78 -18.01
CA LEU A 123 16.60 30.87 -17.56
C LEU A 123 15.78 29.60 -17.88
N ALA A 124 16.04 28.94 -19.01
CA ALA A 124 15.38 27.70 -19.35
C ALA A 124 15.82 26.56 -18.41
N GLY A 125 17.12 26.40 -18.16
CA GLY A 125 17.64 25.42 -17.22
C GLY A 125 17.14 25.63 -15.79
N MET A 126 17.08 26.87 -15.32
CA MET A 126 16.53 27.20 -13.99
C MET A 126 15.06 26.80 -13.86
N LYS A 127 14.24 27.03 -14.90
CA LYS A 127 12.84 26.57 -14.91
C LYS A 127 12.72 25.04 -14.87
N GLU A 128 13.66 24.31 -15.48
CA GLU A 128 13.68 22.86 -15.39
C GLU A 128 14.04 22.39 -13.97
N PHE A 129 15.00 23.04 -13.29
CA PHE A 129 15.28 22.78 -11.87
C PHE A 129 14.04 23.05 -11.00
N ASP A 130 13.37 24.19 -11.18
CA ASP A 130 12.15 24.54 -10.43
C ASP A 130 11.06 23.47 -10.60
N LYS A 131 10.87 22.96 -11.82
CA LYS A 131 9.90 21.88 -12.08
C LYS A 131 10.27 20.59 -11.36
N LYS A 132 11.53 20.18 -11.40
CA LYS A 132 12.01 18.97 -10.73
C LYS A 132 11.87 19.09 -9.21
N ILE A 133 12.32 20.22 -8.64
CA ILE A 133 12.17 20.52 -7.20
C ILE A 133 10.69 20.51 -6.79
N ALA A 134 9.80 21.12 -7.59
CA ALA A 134 8.37 21.09 -7.32
C ALA A 134 7.78 19.67 -7.38
N ALA A 135 8.31 18.78 -8.23
CA ALA A 135 7.89 17.39 -8.28
C ALA A 135 8.30 16.62 -7.03
N GLU A 136 9.55 16.76 -6.57
CA GLU A 136 10.02 16.11 -5.35
C GLU A 136 9.29 16.66 -4.09
N ASN A 137 9.02 17.97 -4.03
CA ASN A 137 8.20 18.55 -2.96
C ASN A 137 6.76 17.98 -2.94
N LYS A 138 6.17 17.66 -4.10
CA LYS A 138 4.87 16.97 -4.16
C LYS A 138 4.97 15.53 -3.65
N LYS A 139 6.09 14.85 -3.87
CA LYS A 139 6.33 13.51 -3.27
C LYS A 139 6.40 13.62 -1.75
N LEU A 140 7.10 14.61 -1.19
CA LEU A 140 7.13 14.84 0.26
C LEU A 140 5.74 15.08 0.86
N LEU A 141 4.92 15.92 0.23
CA LEU A 141 3.53 16.11 0.66
C LEU A 141 2.72 14.81 0.58
N THR A 142 2.94 14.00 -0.46
CA THR A 142 2.28 12.70 -0.60
C THR A 142 2.71 11.73 0.50
N ALA A 143 4.02 11.69 0.82
CA ALA A 143 4.57 10.90 1.92
C ALA A 143 3.93 11.31 3.26
N GLU A 144 3.86 12.61 3.55
CA GLU A 144 3.23 13.12 4.78
C GLU A 144 1.76 12.66 4.91
N THR A 145 0.97 12.84 3.85
CA THR A 145 -0.44 12.42 3.87
C THR A 145 -0.61 10.90 4.01
N THR A 146 0.31 10.12 3.45
CA THR A 146 0.32 8.66 3.53
C THR A 146 0.70 8.19 4.93
N ARG A 147 1.75 8.77 5.52
CA ARG A 147 2.16 8.54 6.91
C ARG A 147 1.02 8.84 7.87
N LYS A 148 0.35 9.99 7.70
CA LYS A 148 -0.80 10.38 8.54
C LYS A 148 -1.94 9.36 8.47
N LYS A 149 -2.24 8.82 7.27
CA LYS A 149 -3.24 7.75 7.12
C LYS A 149 -2.83 6.46 7.81
N GLY A 150 -1.55 6.08 7.73
CA GLY A 150 -0.99 4.94 8.46
C GLY A 150 -1.12 5.10 9.97
N ILE A 151 -0.64 6.22 10.52
CA ILE A 151 -0.72 6.53 11.96
C ILE A 151 -2.17 6.54 12.46
N GLU A 152 -3.09 7.14 11.71
CA GLU A 152 -4.51 7.17 12.09
C GLU A 152 -5.12 5.75 12.14
N LYS A 153 -4.78 4.89 11.18
CA LYS A 153 -5.20 3.48 11.21
C LYS A 153 -4.58 2.72 12.38
N GLU A 154 -3.31 2.95 12.68
CA GLU A 154 -2.66 2.33 13.84
C GLU A 154 -3.39 2.74 15.13
N LYS A 155 -3.60 4.05 15.32
CA LYS A 155 -4.29 4.60 16.49
C LYS A 155 -5.70 4.03 16.67
N GLN A 156 -6.43 3.82 15.58
CA GLN A 156 -7.78 3.25 15.62
C GLN A 156 -7.79 1.75 15.94
N ASN A 157 -6.83 0.97 15.43
CA ASN A 157 -6.88 -0.49 15.50
C ASN A 157 -6.06 -1.09 16.64
N LYS A 158 -5.04 -0.40 17.13
CA LYS A 158 -4.15 -0.90 18.20
C LYS A 158 -4.90 -1.15 19.52
N PRO A 159 -5.81 -0.26 19.99
CA PRO A 159 -6.62 -0.56 21.17
C PRO A 159 -7.57 -1.74 20.94
N LEU A 160 -8.17 -1.83 19.75
CA LEU A 160 -9.09 -2.93 19.40
C LEU A 160 -8.40 -4.29 19.38
N LEU A 161 -7.11 -4.33 19.03
CA LEU A 161 -6.32 -5.56 19.06
C LEU A 161 -6.21 -6.08 20.49
N LYS A 162 -5.91 -5.20 21.44
CA LYS A 162 -5.83 -5.54 22.86
C LYS A 162 -7.16 -6.15 23.34
N ASP A 163 -8.27 -5.46 23.09
CA ASP A 163 -9.61 -5.94 23.48
C ASP A 163 -9.96 -7.29 22.81
N ALA A 164 -9.54 -7.50 21.56
CA ALA A 164 -9.78 -8.75 20.84
C ALA A 164 -8.90 -9.90 21.37
N GLN A 165 -7.67 -9.62 21.79
CA GLN A 165 -6.76 -10.58 22.41
C GLN A 165 -7.29 -11.01 23.78
N GLU A 166 -7.74 -10.07 24.61
CA GLU A 166 -8.39 -10.38 25.90
C GLU A 166 -9.63 -11.25 25.70
N ALA A 167 -10.47 -10.94 24.70
CA ALA A 167 -11.65 -11.76 24.39
C ALA A 167 -11.29 -13.18 23.90
N LEU A 168 -10.20 -13.33 23.15
CA LEU A 168 -9.69 -14.63 22.72
C LEU A 168 -9.16 -15.45 23.90
N GLU A 169 -8.41 -14.82 24.81
CA GLU A 169 -7.91 -15.46 26.03
C GLU A 169 -9.06 -15.99 26.88
N ILE A 170 -10.05 -15.15 27.18
CA ILE A 170 -11.27 -15.56 27.92
C ILE A 170 -12.01 -16.70 27.23
N ALA A 171 -12.07 -16.70 25.88
CA ALA A 171 -12.73 -17.78 25.15
C ALA A 171 -11.95 -19.10 25.27
N LYS A 172 -10.62 -19.05 25.22
CA LYS A 172 -9.74 -20.21 25.39
C LYS A 172 -9.82 -20.77 26.81
N GLU A 173 -9.76 -19.91 27.82
CA GLU A 173 -9.91 -20.32 29.23
C GLU A 173 -11.23 -21.04 29.47
N LYS A 174 -12.32 -20.58 28.86
CA LYS A 174 -13.63 -21.25 28.97
C LYS A 174 -13.69 -22.61 28.30
N LEU A 175 -13.00 -22.77 27.16
CA LEU A 175 -12.90 -24.06 26.47
C LEU A 175 -12.06 -25.03 27.30
N GLU A 176 -10.87 -24.61 27.74
CA GLU A 176 -9.96 -25.41 28.57
C GLU A 176 -10.62 -25.82 29.89
N ALA A 177 -11.35 -24.90 30.55
CA ALA A 177 -12.09 -25.22 31.78
C ALA A 177 -13.29 -26.15 31.56
N TYR A 178 -13.80 -26.28 30.34
CA TYR A 178 -14.84 -27.26 30.00
C TYR A 178 -14.21 -28.64 29.77
N GLU A 179 -13.13 -28.70 29.00
CA GLU A 179 -12.39 -29.93 28.71
C GLU A 179 -11.84 -30.57 30.00
N ASN A 180 -11.26 -29.78 30.90
CA ASN A 180 -10.72 -30.25 32.19
C ASN A 180 -11.81 -30.70 33.20
N LYS A 181 -13.10 -30.46 32.92
CA LYS A 181 -14.21 -30.95 33.76
C LYS A 181 -14.75 -32.30 33.29
N GLU A 182 -14.40 -32.71 32.08
CA GLU A 182 -14.80 -34.01 31.52
C GLU A 182 -13.71 -35.10 31.68
N GLU A 183 -12.52 -34.75 32.19
CA GLU A 183 -11.51 -35.70 32.73
C GLU A 183 -11.83 -36.15 34.16
#